data_AF-A0AB38X8F0-F1
#
_entry.id   AF-A0AB38X8F0-F1
#
_cell.length_a   1.000
_cell.length_b   1.000
_cell.length_c   1.000
_cell.angle_alpha   90.00
_cell.angle_beta   90.00
_cell.angle_gamma   90.00
#
_symmetry.space_group_name_H-M   'P 1'
#
loop_
_entity.id
_entity.type
_entity.pdbx_description
1 polymer ?
#
loop_
_entity_poly.entity_id
_entity_poly.type
_entity_poly.pdbx_seq_one_letter_code
_entity_poly.pdbx_strand_id
1 'polypeptide(L)'
;MKKELVVITGGSGFIAIHIILQLLQQGYAVRTTVRSLKRTALIHEMLATGGVTDLTDLEITEADLTSDDHWAATMTGATYVIHVASPTPNRVYRNEDEMIRPAIDGVLRVLTAARDAGVSRVVLTSAYGAIFAGHHHRTTPYTEADWSDVTAKKIHPYQKSKTLAEQAAWQFIKTAGRGMELAAVNPVGVMGPVLASDYSHSNVQIQQLLEGQVKAVPNVDSGYVDVRNVASLHLLAMTQPQAAGERFLATTGETLSMLDVANILRVAFPQFASKLPTKTISNAAIKAAALVKPDLKMIASIVGEYAETSNAKAVNLLGWQPRSAKTAIIATAQSMLDLGIVQG
;
A
#
# COMPACT_ATOMS: atom_id res chain seq x y z
N MET A 1 -13.75 -5.38 30.10
CA MET A 1 -14.28 -4.29 29.25
C MET A 1 -14.39 -4.82 27.83
N LYS A 2 -15.43 -4.47 27.07
CA LYS A 2 -15.57 -4.90 25.67
C LYS A 2 -14.48 -4.21 24.85
N LYS A 3 -13.66 -4.98 24.12
CA LYS A 3 -12.64 -4.43 23.22
C LYS A 3 -13.29 -3.68 22.07
N GLU A 4 -12.64 -2.61 21.61
CA GLU A 4 -13.06 -1.93 20.37
C GLU A 4 -12.79 -2.86 19.19
N LEU A 5 -13.80 -3.00 18.32
CA LEU A 5 -13.71 -3.83 17.13
C LEU A 5 -13.25 -2.99 15.95
N VAL A 6 -12.16 -3.43 15.29
CA VAL A 6 -11.64 -2.83 14.06
C VAL A 6 -11.85 -3.79 12.90
N VAL A 7 -12.53 -3.32 11.85
CA VAL A 7 -12.71 -4.09 10.62
C VAL A 7 -11.59 -3.76 9.63
N ILE A 8 -10.87 -4.78 9.15
CA ILE A 8 -9.79 -4.64 8.16
C ILE A 8 -10.18 -5.34 6.87
N THR A 9 -10.29 -4.62 5.77
CA THR A 9 -10.61 -5.28 4.48
C THR A 9 -9.37 -5.93 3.87
N GLY A 10 -9.47 -7.17 3.37
CA GLY A 10 -8.39 -7.83 2.63
C GLY A 10 -7.23 -8.32 3.51
N GLY A 11 -7.53 -9.05 4.58
CA GLY A 11 -6.59 -9.42 5.64
C GLY A 11 -5.37 -10.24 5.22
N SER A 12 -5.43 -10.93 4.08
CA SER A 12 -4.28 -11.65 3.52
C SER A 12 -3.31 -10.74 2.74
N GLY A 13 -3.57 -9.43 2.66
CA GLY A 13 -2.72 -8.48 1.96
C GLY A 13 -1.49 -8.06 2.77
N PHE A 14 -0.42 -7.65 2.07
CA PHE A 14 0.86 -7.30 2.70
C PHE A 14 0.76 -6.17 3.73
N ILE A 15 0.07 -5.07 3.43
CA ILE A 15 -0.13 -4.00 4.42
C ILE A 15 -1.12 -4.44 5.51
N ALA A 16 -2.21 -5.11 5.10
CA ALA A 16 -3.29 -5.49 5.99
C ALA A 16 -2.82 -6.41 7.12
N ILE A 17 -1.98 -7.40 6.84
CA ILE A 17 -1.51 -8.33 7.86
C ILE A 17 -0.65 -7.66 8.93
N HIS A 18 0.16 -6.67 8.56
CA HIS A 18 0.94 -5.87 9.53
C HIS A 18 0.06 -4.94 10.36
N ILE A 19 -1.07 -4.47 9.81
CA ILE A 19 -2.08 -3.71 10.57
C ILE A 19 -2.77 -4.63 11.58
N ILE A 20 -3.24 -5.80 11.14
CA ILE A 20 -3.89 -6.80 12.01
C ILE A 20 -2.95 -7.18 13.16
N LEU A 21 -1.69 -7.46 12.85
CA LEU A 21 -0.67 -7.81 13.83
C LEU A 21 -0.55 -6.74 14.93
N GLN A 22 -0.39 -5.47 14.55
CA GLN A 22 -0.23 -4.37 15.51
C GLN A 22 -1.51 -4.11 16.32
N LEU A 23 -2.69 -4.26 15.72
CA LEU A 23 -3.96 -4.11 16.42
C LEU A 23 -4.16 -5.19 17.50
N LEU A 24 -3.90 -6.46 17.15
CA LEU A 24 -3.99 -7.57 18.11
C LEU A 24 -2.98 -7.39 19.26
N GLN A 25 -1.74 -6.99 18.94
CA GLN A 25 -0.71 -6.68 19.96
C GLN A 25 -1.10 -5.52 20.89
N GLN A 26 -1.93 -4.58 20.41
CA GLN A 26 -2.45 -3.47 21.21
C GLN A 26 -3.78 -3.78 21.90
N GLY A 27 -4.26 -5.03 21.81
CA GLY A 27 -5.44 -5.50 22.53
C GLY A 27 -6.78 -5.14 21.89
N TYR A 28 -6.79 -4.76 20.60
CA TYR A 28 -8.03 -4.58 19.83
C TYR A 28 -8.64 -5.92 19.45
N ALA A 29 -9.98 -5.95 19.28
CA ALA A 29 -10.62 -7.01 18.52
C ALA A 29 -10.54 -6.68 17.04
N VAL A 30 -10.23 -7.67 16.21
CA VAL A 30 -10.05 -7.49 14.76
C VAL A 30 -10.98 -8.42 14.01
N ARG A 31 -11.79 -7.85 13.11
CA ARG A 31 -12.48 -8.63 12.09
C ARG A 31 -11.88 -8.30 10.74
N THR A 32 -11.46 -9.30 9.98
CA THR A 32 -10.90 -9.06 8.65
C THR A 32 -11.67 -9.77 7.55
N THR A 33 -11.69 -9.17 6.36
CA THR A 33 -12.31 -9.79 5.18
C THR A 33 -11.29 -10.49 4.30
N VAL A 34 -11.71 -11.61 3.73
CA VAL A 34 -11.01 -12.31 2.64
C VAL A 34 -11.99 -12.59 1.51
N ARG A 35 -11.49 -12.74 0.28
CA ARG A 35 -12.33 -13.19 -0.86
C ARG A 35 -12.73 -14.66 -0.76
N SER A 36 -11.92 -15.44 -0.05
CA SER A 36 -12.15 -16.86 0.18
C SER A 36 -11.56 -17.26 1.52
N LEU A 37 -12.35 -17.95 2.34
CA LEU A 37 -11.90 -18.51 3.62
C LEU A 37 -10.74 -19.52 3.49
N LYS A 38 -10.40 -19.95 2.27
CA LYS A 38 -9.16 -20.71 2.01
C LYS A 38 -7.89 -19.95 2.43
N ARG A 39 -7.95 -18.62 2.57
CA ARG A 39 -6.84 -17.77 3.04
C ARG A 39 -6.65 -17.75 4.55
N THR A 40 -7.56 -18.35 5.33
CA THR A 40 -7.50 -18.35 6.80
C THR A 40 -6.20 -18.94 7.34
N ALA A 41 -5.77 -20.09 6.82
CA ALA A 41 -4.53 -20.74 7.27
C ALA A 41 -3.29 -19.84 7.03
N LEU A 42 -3.24 -19.17 5.87
CA LEU A 42 -2.16 -18.24 5.55
C LEU A 42 -2.14 -17.02 6.50
N ILE A 43 -3.31 -16.48 6.86
CA ILE A 43 -3.39 -15.38 7.85
C ILE A 43 -2.86 -15.84 9.20
N HIS A 44 -3.26 -17.03 9.66
CA HIS A 44 -2.78 -17.58 10.94
C HIS A 44 -1.26 -17.81 10.92
N GLU A 45 -0.71 -18.35 9.83
CA GLU A 45 0.73 -18.52 9.63
C GLU A 45 1.46 -17.17 9.73
N MET A 46 1.01 -16.17 8.97
CA MET A 46 1.64 -14.85 8.99
C MET A 46 1.58 -14.16 10.36
N LEU A 47 0.47 -14.31 11.09
CA LEU A 47 0.34 -13.77 12.44
C LEU A 47 1.27 -14.48 13.43
N ALA A 48 1.39 -15.81 13.33
CA ALA A 48 2.33 -16.59 14.13
C ALA A 48 3.78 -16.17 13.84
N THR A 49 4.17 -15.99 12.57
CA THR A 49 5.48 -15.44 12.16
C THR A 49 5.70 -14.04 12.75
N GLY A 50 4.64 -13.22 12.81
CA GLY A 50 4.66 -11.89 13.42
C GLY A 50 4.67 -11.89 14.96
N GLY A 51 4.60 -13.05 15.60
CA GLY A 51 4.64 -13.20 17.06
C GLY A 51 3.27 -13.16 17.76
N VAL A 52 2.16 -13.28 17.02
CA VAL A 52 0.79 -13.38 17.58
C VAL A 52 0.26 -14.80 17.36
N THR A 53 0.13 -15.55 18.45
CA THR A 53 -0.37 -16.93 18.45
C THR A 53 -1.74 -17.07 19.10
N ASP A 54 -2.12 -16.14 19.98
CA ASP A 54 -3.48 -16.02 20.50
C ASP A 54 -4.34 -15.26 19.50
N LEU A 55 -5.31 -15.96 18.91
CA LEU A 55 -6.21 -15.46 17.88
C LEU A 55 -7.66 -15.36 18.38
N THR A 56 -7.88 -15.38 19.70
CA THR A 56 -9.23 -15.28 20.30
C THR A 56 -9.97 -14.00 19.91
N ASP A 57 -9.22 -12.93 19.64
CA ASP A 57 -9.75 -11.62 19.22
C ASP A 57 -9.74 -11.42 17.70
N LEU A 58 -9.45 -12.46 16.91
CA LEU A 58 -9.47 -12.41 15.45
C LEU A 58 -10.70 -13.12 14.89
N GLU A 59 -11.47 -12.41 14.09
CA GLU A 59 -12.55 -12.96 13.27
C GLU A 59 -12.21 -12.80 11.78
N ILE A 60 -12.40 -13.85 10.99
CA ILE A 60 -12.19 -13.82 9.53
C ILE A 60 -13.53 -14.06 8.85
N THR A 61 -13.93 -13.12 7.99
CA THR A 61 -15.20 -13.15 7.27
C THR A 61 -14.97 -13.12 5.76
N GLU A 62 -15.91 -13.65 4.99
CA GLU A 62 -15.83 -13.60 3.53
C GLU A 62 -16.56 -12.36 3.01
N ALA A 63 -15.87 -11.48 2.28
CA ALA A 63 -16.49 -10.35 1.58
C ALA A 63 -15.60 -9.93 0.41
N ASP A 64 -16.22 -9.64 -0.74
CA ASP A 64 -15.53 -9.17 -1.95
C ASP A 64 -15.97 -7.75 -2.29
N LEU A 65 -15.05 -6.90 -2.74
CA LEU A 65 -15.36 -5.56 -3.21
C LEU A 65 -16.27 -5.57 -4.44
N THR A 66 -16.32 -6.68 -5.19
CA THR A 66 -17.17 -6.82 -6.38
C THR A 66 -18.57 -7.38 -6.07
N SER A 67 -18.88 -7.75 -4.82
CA SER A 67 -20.22 -8.19 -4.40
C SER A 67 -20.76 -7.33 -3.24
N ASP A 68 -22.08 -7.16 -3.16
CA ASP A 68 -22.76 -6.52 -2.02
C ASP A 68 -22.92 -7.45 -0.80
N ASP A 69 -22.60 -8.73 -0.96
CA ASP A 69 -22.81 -9.75 0.08
C ASP A 69 -21.92 -9.53 1.31
N HIS A 70 -22.46 -9.93 2.47
CA HIS A 70 -21.80 -9.99 3.78
C HIS A 70 -21.34 -8.67 4.43
N TRP A 71 -21.27 -7.56 3.70
CA TRP A 71 -20.76 -6.29 4.23
C TRP A 71 -21.50 -5.79 5.48
N ALA A 72 -22.82 -5.91 5.54
CA ALA A 72 -23.60 -5.50 6.73
C ALA A 72 -23.24 -6.34 7.97
N ALA A 73 -23.11 -7.66 7.80
CA ALA A 73 -22.69 -8.57 8.88
C ALA A 73 -21.25 -8.27 9.31
N THR A 74 -20.33 -8.09 8.36
CA THR A 74 -18.94 -7.73 8.62
C THR A 74 -18.81 -6.43 9.41
N MET A 75 -19.65 -5.42 9.16
CA MET A 75 -19.54 -4.13 9.86
C MET A 75 -20.23 -4.11 11.24
N THR A 76 -20.95 -5.17 11.62
CA THR A 76 -21.76 -5.18 12.84
C THR A 76 -20.88 -5.01 14.09
N GLY A 77 -21.12 -3.94 14.84
CA GLY A 77 -20.43 -3.62 16.08
C GLY A 77 -19.01 -3.06 15.90
N ALA A 78 -18.61 -2.70 14.67
CA ALA A 78 -17.31 -2.10 14.38
C ALA A 78 -17.25 -0.65 14.87
N THR A 79 -16.19 -0.30 15.59
CA THR A 79 -15.89 1.10 15.96
C THR A 79 -15.16 1.80 14.82
N TYR A 80 -14.21 1.11 14.21
CA TYR A 80 -13.33 1.62 13.16
C TYR A 80 -13.28 0.66 11.98
N VAL A 81 -13.00 1.21 10.80
CA VAL A 81 -12.68 0.42 9.59
C VAL A 81 -11.36 0.90 9.02
N ILE A 82 -10.46 -0.02 8.68
CA ILE A 82 -9.28 0.27 7.86
C ILE A 82 -9.44 -0.44 6.52
N HIS A 83 -9.74 0.36 5.50
CA HIS A 83 -10.00 -0.12 4.15
C HIS A 83 -8.70 -0.21 3.35
N VAL A 84 -8.05 -1.37 3.41
CA VAL A 84 -6.79 -1.68 2.71
C VAL A 84 -7.02 -2.34 1.34
N ALA A 85 -8.12 -3.07 1.21
CA ALA A 85 -8.39 -3.87 0.03
C ALA A 85 -8.58 -2.96 -1.19
N SER A 86 -8.00 -3.37 -2.31
CA SER A 86 -8.23 -2.73 -3.59
C SER A 86 -8.35 -3.84 -4.64
N PRO A 87 -9.19 -3.67 -5.68
CA PRO A 87 -9.25 -4.61 -6.78
C PRO A 87 -7.86 -4.84 -7.35
N THR A 88 -7.50 -6.09 -7.57
CA THR A 88 -6.22 -6.44 -8.16
C THR A 88 -6.23 -5.94 -9.61
N PRO A 89 -5.33 -5.03 -10.03
CA PRO A 89 -5.38 -4.51 -11.38
C PRO A 89 -5.20 -5.66 -12.38
N ASN A 90 -6.18 -5.88 -13.24
CA ASN A 90 -6.00 -6.79 -14.37
C ASN A 90 -4.90 -6.22 -15.27
N ARG A 91 -3.81 -6.96 -15.45
CA ARG A 91 -2.70 -6.55 -16.34
C ARG A 91 -3.13 -6.46 -17.80
N VAL A 92 -4.19 -7.16 -18.15
CA VAL A 92 -4.86 -7.10 -19.45
C VAL A 92 -6.23 -6.45 -19.25
N TYR A 93 -6.41 -5.26 -19.80
CA TYR A 93 -7.66 -4.51 -19.75
C TYR A 93 -7.97 -3.97 -21.15
N ARG A 94 -9.24 -3.93 -21.52
CA ARG A 94 -9.68 -3.42 -22.84
C ARG A 94 -9.75 -1.90 -22.87
N ASN A 95 -10.06 -1.29 -21.74
CA ASN A 95 -10.13 0.16 -21.55
C ASN A 95 -9.86 0.53 -20.08
N GLU A 96 -9.67 1.82 -19.80
CA GLU A 96 -9.35 2.30 -18.45
C GLU A 96 -10.49 2.07 -17.44
N ASP A 97 -11.75 2.07 -17.90
CA ASP A 97 -12.93 1.89 -17.05
C ASP A 97 -12.94 0.53 -16.33
N GLU A 98 -12.35 -0.51 -16.94
CA GLU A 98 -12.18 -1.83 -16.33
C GLU A 98 -11.26 -1.82 -15.09
N MET A 99 -10.44 -0.78 -14.91
CA MET A 99 -9.67 -0.56 -13.67
C MET A 99 -10.28 0.53 -12.78
N ILE A 100 -10.86 1.58 -13.35
CA ILE A 100 -11.35 2.73 -12.60
C ILE A 100 -12.63 2.39 -11.83
N ARG A 101 -13.63 1.81 -12.50
CA ARG A 101 -14.96 1.58 -11.89
C ARG A 101 -14.88 0.63 -10.69
N PRO A 102 -14.24 -0.55 -10.77
CA PRO A 102 -14.16 -1.44 -9.61
C PRO A 102 -13.45 -0.81 -8.41
N ALA A 103 -12.47 0.09 -8.64
CA ALA A 103 -11.78 0.78 -7.56
C ALA A 103 -12.68 1.79 -6.84
N ILE A 104 -13.48 2.55 -7.60
CA ILE A 104 -14.46 3.50 -7.04
C ILE A 104 -15.58 2.73 -6.32
N ASP A 105 -16.20 1.76 -6.99
CA ASP A 105 -17.34 1.01 -6.46
C ASP A 105 -16.96 0.25 -5.18
N GLY A 106 -15.76 -0.36 -5.15
CA GLY A 106 -15.26 -1.05 -3.96
C GLY A 106 -15.12 -0.12 -2.74
N VAL A 107 -14.59 1.09 -2.95
CA VAL A 107 -14.47 2.10 -1.88
C VAL A 107 -15.85 2.54 -1.40
N LEU A 108 -16.75 2.90 -2.32
CA LEU A 108 -18.10 3.37 -1.98
C LEU A 108 -18.92 2.31 -1.26
N ARG A 109 -18.74 1.04 -1.62
CA ARG A 109 -19.39 -0.10 -0.95
C ARG A 109 -18.98 -0.22 0.50
N VAL A 110 -17.68 -0.19 0.77
CA VAL A 110 -17.15 -0.26 2.14
C VAL A 110 -17.60 0.95 2.96
N LEU A 111 -17.53 2.16 2.40
CA LEU A 111 -17.98 3.38 3.08
C LEU A 111 -19.49 3.38 3.37
N THR A 112 -20.29 2.85 2.44
CA THR A 112 -21.75 2.70 2.63
C THR A 112 -22.04 1.75 3.78
N ALA A 113 -21.42 0.57 3.78
CA ALA A 113 -21.60 -0.42 4.84
C ALA A 113 -21.11 0.08 6.21
N ALA A 114 -19.97 0.78 6.24
CA ALA A 114 -19.41 1.37 7.46
C ALA A 114 -20.35 2.44 8.05
N ARG A 115 -20.83 3.35 7.21
CA ARG A 115 -21.81 4.37 7.61
C ARG A 115 -23.08 3.74 8.17
N ASP A 116 -23.64 2.76 7.46
CA ASP A 116 -24.92 2.15 7.85
C ASP A 116 -24.81 1.34 9.15
N ALA A 117 -23.62 0.86 9.49
CA ALA A 117 -23.31 0.24 10.77
C ALA A 117 -22.96 1.23 11.89
N GLY A 118 -22.88 2.54 11.61
CA GLY A 118 -22.54 3.57 12.59
C GLY A 118 -21.06 3.61 12.98
N VAL A 119 -20.16 3.20 12.07
CA VAL A 119 -18.69 3.31 12.27
C VAL A 119 -18.29 4.77 12.49
N SER A 120 -17.44 5.02 13.48
CA SER A 120 -16.99 6.37 13.83
C SER A 120 -16.03 6.93 12.77
N ARG A 121 -15.03 6.15 12.36
CA ARG A 121 -14.01 6.56 11.41
C ARG A 121 -13.57 5.43 10.49
N VAL A 122 -13.38 5.77 9.22
CA VAL A 122 -12.70 4.92 8.23
C VAL A 122 -11.31 5.48 7.95
N VAL A 123 -10.30 4.61 7.90
CA VAL A 123 -8.98 4.92 7.36
C VAL A 123 -8.83 4.22 6.01
N LEU A 124 -8.72 4.99 4.93
CA LEU A 124 -8.56 4.48 3.57
C LEU A 124 -7.07 4.33 3.24
N THR A 125 -6.65 3.12 2.83
CA THR A 125 -5.35 2.95 2.18
C THR A 125 -5.47 3.35 0.70
N SER A 126 -5.03 4.56 0.39
CA SER A 126 -4.88 5.03 -0.98
C SER A 126 -3.48 4.68 -1.51
N ALA A 127 -2.87 5.52 -2.33
CA ALA A 127 -1.52 5.35 -2.83
C ALA A 127 -0.86 6.71 -3.11
N TYR A 128 0.46 6.75 -3.08
CA TYR A 128 1.22 7.89 -3.62
C TYR A 128 0.85 8.18 -5.08
N GLY A 129 0.44 7.16 -5.84
CA GLY A 129 -0.09 7.31 -7.20
C GLY A 129 -1.33 8.22 -7.32
N ALA A 130 -2.01 8.54 -6.22
CA ALA A 130 -3.09 9.55 -6.18
C ALA A 130 -2.57 10.99 -6.02
N ILE A 131 -1.27 11.17 -5.79
CA ILE A 131 -0.60 12.44 -5.47
C ILE A 131 0.31 12.90 -6.63
N PHE A 132 1.19 12.04 -7.14
CA PHE A 132 2.28 12.50 -8.04
C PHE A 132 2.03 12.40 -9.55
N ALA A 133 1.05 11.60 -9.99
CA ALA A 133 0.97 11.23 -11.39
C ALA A 133 0.45 12.38 -12.26
N GLY A 134 0.90 12.44 -13.52
CA GLY A 134 0.47 13.45 -14.49
C GLY A 134 1.17 14.80 -14.37
N HIS A 135 2.05 14.98 -13.38
CA HIS A 135 2.86 16.19 -13.22
C HIS A 135 4.17 16.09 -14.00
N HIS A 136 4.59 17.19 -14.62
CA HIS A 136 5.86 17.31 -15.32
C HIS A 136 6.62 18.55 -14.82
N HIS A 137 7.95 18.52 -14.89
CA HIS A 137 8.82 19.63 -14.47
C HIS A 137 8.64 20.06 -13.00
N ARG A 138 8.23 19.14 -12.13
CA ARG A 138 8.17 19.37 -10.69
C ARG A 138 9.58 19.62 -10.15
N THR A 139 9.71 20.60 -9.26
CA THR A 139 10.98 20.99 -8.62
C THR A 139 10.89 21.08 -7.10
N THR A 140 9.72 20.77 -6.53
CA THR A 140 9.45 20.82 -5.09
C THR A 140 8.85 19.50 -4.62
N PRO A 141 9.12 19.07 -3.37
CA PRO A 141 8.62 17.80 -2.87
C PRO A 141 7.10 17.66 -3.00
N TYR A 142 6.62 16.46 -3.27
CA TYR A 142 5.20 16.13 -3.18
C TYR A 142 4.77 16.04 -1.72
N THR A 143 3.57 16.53 -1.45
CA THR A 143 2.96 16.61 -0.12
C THR A 143 1.53 16.11 -0.16
N GLU A 144 0.88 16.06 1.00
CA GLU A 144 -0.51 15.65 1.14
C GLU A 144 -1.53 16.62 0.52
N ALA A 145 -1.09 17.84 0.15
CA ALA A 145 -1.92 18.81 -0.56
C ALA A 145 -2.03 18.51 -2.06
N ASP A 146 -1.08 17.75 -2.62
CA ASP A 146 -1.03 17.48 -4.05
C ASP A 146 -2.02 16.37 -4.45
N TRP A 147 -2.55 16.48 -5.67
CA TRP A 147 -3.37 15.47 -6.33
C TRP A 147 -2.78 15.19 -7.70
N SER A 148 -2.87 13.94 -8.15
CA SER A 148 -2.49 13.60 -9.52
C SER A 148 -3.39 14.29 -10.53
N ASP A 149 -2.78 14.76 -11.62
CA ASP A 149 -3.52 15.36 -12.74
C ASP A 149 -4.13 14.25 -13.60
N VAL A 150 -5.40 13.94 -13.33
CA VAL A 150 -6.17 12.94 -14.09
C VAL A 150 -6.49 13.36 -15.53
N THR A 151 -6.23 14.61 -15.90
CA THR A 151 -6.43 15.13 -17.26
C THR A 151 -5.19 15.00 -18.14
N ALA A 152 -4.03 14.67 -17.55
CA ALA A 152 -2.78 14.50 -18.27
C ALA A 152 -2.87 13.36 -19.31
N LYS A 153 -2.44 13.64 -20.55
CA LYS A 153 -2.57 12.73 -21.71
C LYS A 153 -1.93 11.34 -21.52
N LYS A 154 -0.98 11.19 -20.60
CA LYS A 154 -0.20 9.96 -20.39
C LYS A 154 -0.25 9.47 -18.94
N ILE A 155 -1.26 9.86 -18.17
CA ILE A 155 -1.47 9.27 -16.85
C ILE A 155 -1.76 7.78 -17.01
N HIS A 156 -1.03 6.95 -16.28
CA HIS A 156 -1.26 5.52 -16.34
C HIS A 156 -2.57 5.17 -15.58
N PRO A 157 -3.42 4.26 -16.10
CA PRO A 157 -4.77 4.06 -15.56
C PRO A 157 -4.83 3.64 -14.09
N TYR A 158 -3.80 2.94 -13.60
CA TYR A 158 -3.69 2.58 -12.19
C TYR A 158 -3.61 3.81 -11.27
N GLN A 159 -2.82 4.82 -11.63
CA GLN A 159 -2.69 6.05 -10.88
C GLN A 159 -4.02 6.80 -10.92
N LYS A 160 -4.60 6.93 -12.12
CA LYS A 160 -5.92 7.55 -12.31
C LYS A 160 -7.02 6.87 -11.48
N SER A 161 -7.06 5.54 -11.41
CA SER A 161 -8.05 4.83 -10.60
C SER A 161 -7.86 5.07 -9.11
N LYS A 162 -6.61 5.11 -8.61
CA LYS A 162 -6.32 5.46 -7.22
C LYS A 162 -6.74 6.90 -6.89
N THR A 163 -6.47 7.85 -7.77
CA THR A 163 -6.90 9.25 -7.61
C THR A 163 -8.41 9.38 -7.53
N LEU A 164 -9.13 8.80 -8.50
CA LEU A 164 -10.58 8.91 -8.58
C LEU A 164 -11.30 8.18 -7.45
N ALA A 165 -10.79 7.01 -7.02
CA ALA A 165 -11.35 6.28 -5.88
C ALA A 165 -11.19 7.06 -4.56
N GLU A 166 -10.05 7.69 -4.32
CA GLU A 166 -9.85 8.54 -3.13
C GLU A 166 -10.72 9.81 -3.19
N GLN A 167 -10.81 10.46 -4.34
CA GLN A 167 -11.72 11.61 -4.53
C GLN A 167 -13.19 11.23 -4.27
N ALA A 168 -13.62 10.05 -4.75
CA ALA A 168 -14.95 9.53 -4.49
C ALA A 168 -15.20 9.27 -3.00
N ALA A 169 -14.18 8.78 -2.26
CA ALA A 169 -14.26 8.62 -0.81
C ALA A 169 -14.51 9.95 -0.10
N TRP A 170 -13.71 10.97 -0.43
CA TRP A 170 -13.87 12.31 0.16
C TRP A 170 -15.22 12.93 -0.20
N GLN A 171 -15.70 12.73 -1.43
CA GLN A 171 -17.01 13.18 -1.84
C GLN A 171 -18.13 12.47 -1.09
N PHE A 172 -18.03 11.15 -0.90
CA PHE A 172 -18.99 10.37 -0.13
C PHE A 172 -19.11 10.89 1.30
N ILE A 173 -18.00 11.18 1.97
CA ILE A 173 -18.02 11.71 3.35
C ILE A 173 -18.74 13.05 3.42
N LYS A 174 -18.50 13.94 2.44
CA LYS A 174 -19.17 15.25 2.35
C LYS A 174 -20.68 15.15 2.12
N THR A 175 -21.14 14.22 1.27
CA THR A 175 -22.54 14.20 0.82
C THR A 175 -23.40 13.14 1.50
N ALA A 176 -22.79 12.04 1.94
CA ALA A 176 -23.49 10.84 2.39
C ALA A 176 -22.89 10.24 3.67
N GLY A 177 -21.81 10.80 4.23
CA GLY A 177 -21.08 10.21 5.36
C GLY A 177 -21.81 10.23 6.71
N ARG A 178 -22.84 11.08 6.88
CA ARG A 178 -23.65 11.18 8.13
C ARG A 178 -22.81 11.35 9.41
N GLY A 179 -21.73 12.14 9.33
CA GLY A 179 -20.82 12.39 10.45
C GLY A 179 -19.70 11.36 10.64
N MET A 180 -19.68 10.28 9.85
CA MET A 180 -18.54 9.36 9.80
C MET A 180 -17.29 10.09 9.31
N GLU A 181 -16.19 9.93 10.05
CA GLU A 181 -14.91 10.54 9.72
C GLU A 181 -14.12 9.70 8.70
N LEU A 182 -13.24 10.37 7.95
CA LEU A 182 -12.31 9.71 7.03
C LEU A 182 -10.91 10.27 7.24
N ALA A 183 -9.92 9.37 7.23
CA ALA A 183 -8.53 9.69 7.01
C ALA A 183 -8.01 8.86 5.84
N ALA A 184 -7.05 9.37 5.07
CA ALA A 184 -6.39 8.61 4.01
C ALA A 184 -4.89 8.46 4.28
N VAL A 185 -4.36 7.26 4.04
CA VAL A 185 -2.93 6.99 4.05
C VAL A 185 -2.49 6.66 2.63
N ASN A 186 -1.55 7.43 2.10
CA ASN A 186 -1.03 7.34 0.74
C ASN A 186 0.40 6.79 0.79
N PRO A 187 0.62 5.46 0.80
CA PRO A 187 1.97 4.92 0.84
C PRO A 187 2.72 5.10 -0.48
N VAL A 188 4.04 5.34 -0.37
CA VAL A 188 5.02 5.22 -1.47
C VAL A 188 5.38 3.74 -1.70
N GLY A 189 6.54 3.42 -2.28
CA GLY A 189 7.02 2.04 -2.41
C GLY A 189 7.13 1.34 -1.06
N VAL A 190 6.19 0.44 -0.76
CA VAL A 190 6.16 -0.26 0.53
C VAL A 190 7.14 -1.43 0.52
N MET A 191 8.14 -1.36 1.41
CA MET A 191 9.14 -2.38 1.69
C MET A 191 8.94 -2.91 3.13
N GLY A 192 9.86 -3.70 3.66
CA GLY A 192 9.76 -4.36 4.96
C GLY A 192 9.52 -5.87 4.87
N PRO A 193 9.49 -6.55 6.03
CA PRO A 193 9.52 -8.01 6.10
C PRO A 193 8.22 -8.65 5.60
N VAL A 194 8.35 -9.71 4.80
CA VAL A 194 7.26 -10.63 4.46
C VAL A 194 7.08 -11.66 5.59
N LEU A 195 5.85 -12.15 5.79
CA LEU A 195 5.51 -13.02 6.93
C LEU A 195 5.16 -14.46 6.51
N ALA A 196 5.13 -14.75 5.22
CA ALA A 196 4.92 -16.07 4.64
C ALA A 196 5.53 -16.14 3.23
N SER A 197 5.71 -17.36 2.72
CA SER A 197 6.23 -17.62 1.37
C SER A 197 5.23 -17.25 0.27
N ASP A 198 3.94 -17.29 0.57
CA ASP A 198 2.88 -16.70 -0.27
C ASP A 198 2.71 -15.23 0.12
N TYR A 199 3.38 -14.33 -0.62
CA TYR A 199 3.42 -12.91 -0.31
C TYR A 199 3.03 -12.02 -1.51
N SER A 200 2.69 -10.77 -1.21
CA SER A 200 2.26 -9.78 -2.22
C SER A 200 3.31 -9.50 -3.28
N HIS A 201 2.86 -9.33 -4.53
CA HIS A 201 3.69 -8.98 -5.68
C HIS A 201 4.55 -7.70 -5.53
N SER A 202 4.25 -6.82 -4.55
CA SER A 202 4.97 -5.56 -4.35
C SER A 202 6.45 -5.72 -4.03
N ASN A 203 6.85 -6.85 -3.40
CA ASN A 203 8.25 -7.08 -3.02
C ASN A 203 9.02 -7.95 -4.03
N VAL A 204 8.37 -8.40 -5.10
CA VAL A 204 8.98 -9.27 -6.13
C VAL A 204 10.22 -8.62 -6.75
N GLN A 205 10.29 -7.29 -6.79
CA GLN A 205 11.48 -6.58 -7.27
C GLN A 205 12.73 -6.94 -6.45
N ILE A 206 12.63 -7.06 -5.13
CA ILE A 206 13.77 -7.42 -4.27
C ILE A 206 14.19 -8.86 -4.54
N GLN A 207 13.23 -9.79 -4.66
CA GLN A 207 13.52 -11.17 -5.06
C GLN A 207 14.25 -11.23 -6.40
N GLN A 208 13.72 -10.54 -7.43
CA GLN A 208 14.31 -10.53 -8.78
C GLN A 208 15.73 -9.95 -8.81
N LEU A 209 16.01 -8.94 -7.96
CA LEU A 209 17.35 -8.38 -7.80
C LEU A 209 18.30 -9.41 -7.17
N LEU A 210 17.90 -10.05 -6.07
CA LEU A 210 18.72 -11.04 -5.36
C LEU A 210 18.96 -12.31 -6.19
N GLU A 211 17.99 -12.72 -7.01
CA GLU A 211 18.11 -13.86 -7.92
C GLU A 211 18.86 -13.53 -9.22
N GLY A 212 19.20 -12.26 -9.45
CA GLY A 212 19.97 -11.82 -10.62
C GLY A 212 19.19 -11.84 -11.94
N GLN A 213 17.85 -11.81 -11.85
CA GLN A 213 16.94 -11.72 -13.00
C GLN A 213 16.99 -10.33 -13.66
N VAL A 214 17.45 -9.31 -12.92
CA VAL A 214 17.56 -7.92 -13.40
C VAL A 214 19.02 -7.54 -13.62
N LYS A 215 19.44 -7.41 -14.89
CA LYS A 215 20.82 -7.05 -15.25
C LYS A 215 21.09 -5.54 -15.29
N ALA A 216 20.05 -4.75 -15.52
CA ALA A 216 20.09 -3.29 -15.48
C ALA A 216 18.71 -2.77 -15.05
N VAL A 217 18.69 -1.65 -14.34
CA VAL A 217 17.46 -1.05 -13.78
C VAL A 217 17.09 0.22 -14.54
N PRO A 218 15.81 0.59 -14.67
CA PRO A 218 15.44 1.89 -15.22
C PRO A 218 15.89 3.02 -14.28
N ASN A 219 16.13 4.21 -14.85
CA ASN A 219 16.42 5.42 -14.06
C ASN A 219 15.13 6.00 -13.46
N VAL A 220 14.68 5.37 -12.37
CA VAL A 220 13.47 5.75 -11.65
C VAL A 220 13.84 5.97 -10.19
N ASP A 221 13.51 7.16 -9.72
CA ASP A 221 13.60 7.55 -8.33
C ASP A 221 12.23 7.33 -7.67
N SER A 222 12.25 6.89 -6.42
CA SER A 222 11.04 6.65 -5.64
C SER A 222 11.29 6.89 -4.15
N GLY A 223 10.24 7.30 -3.45
CA GLY A 223 10.15 7.14 -2.00
C GLY A 223 9.94 5.66 -1.64
N TYR A 224 10.47 5.28 -0.48
CA TYR A 224 10.25 3.95 0.12
C TYR A 224 9.80 4.09 1.56
N VAL A 225 8.98 3.17 2.04
CA VAL A 225 8.48 3.16 3.42
C VAL A 225 8.36 1.73 3.94
N ASP A 226 8.67 1.50 5.21
CA ASP A 226 8.49 0.21 5.84
C ASP A 226 7.00 -0.11 6.08
N VAL A 227 6.55 -1.31 5.73
CA VAL A 227 5.18 -1.80 5.93
C VAL A 227 4.73 -1.71 7.39
N ARG A 228 5.66 -1.89 8.34
CA ARG A 228 5.37 -1.74 9.77
C ARG A 228 5.10 -0.28 10.14
N ASN A 229 5.76 0.66 9.46
CA ASN A 229 5.50 2.09 9.62
C ASN A 229 4.23 2.53 8.90
N VAL A 230 3.90 1.92 7.75
CA VAL A 230 2.59 2.12 7.10
C VAL A 230 1.48 1.66 8.04
N ALA A 231 1.61 0.47 8.63
CA ALA A 231 0.64 -0.03 9.61
C ALA A 231 0.50 0.92 10.82
N SER A 232 1.61 1.36 11.42
CA SER A 232 1.55 2.29 12.55
C SER A 232 0.93 3.63 12.19
N LEU A 233 1.11 4.12 10.95
CA LEU A 233 0.45 5.33 10.48
C LEU A 233 -1.06 5.15 10.31
N HIS A 234 -1.53 3.98 9.88
CA HIS A 234 -2.97 3.69 9.85
C HIS A 234 -3.56 3.69 11.26
N LEU A 235 -2.87 3.12 12.25
CA LEU A 235 -3.33 3.12 13.63
C LEU A 235 -3.35 4.54 14.22
N LEU A 236 -2.34 5.37 13.95
CA LEU A 236 -2.35 6.78 14.33
C LEU A 236 -3.49 7.54 13.65
N ALA A 237 -3.70 7.34 12.35
CA ALA A 237 -4.80 7.97 11.62
C ALA A 237 -6.18 7.51 12.11
N MET A 238 -6.28 6.28 12.61
CA MET A 238 -7.49 5.71 13.19
C MET A 238 -7.84 6.36 14.54
N THR A 239 -6.84 6.55 15.42
CA THR A 239 -7.09 6.89 16.83
C THR A 239 -6.91 8.37 17.18
N GLN A 240 -6.07 9.10 16.44
CA GLN A 240 -5.75 10.49 16.76
C GLN A 240 -6.84 11.45 16.28
N PRO A 241 -7.46 12.27 17.13
CA PRO A 241 -8.55 13.18 16.73
C PRO A 241 -8.19 14.08 15.53
N GLN A 242 -6.98 14.63 15.53
CA GLN A 242 -6.45 15.51 14.49
C GLN A 242 -6.24 14.85 13.12
N ALA A 243 -6.41 13.53 13.01
CA ALA A 243 -6.37 12.84 11.72
C ALA A 243 -7.71 12.89 10.96
N ALA A 244 -8.80 13.29 11.60
CA ALA A 244 -10.11 13.38 10.96
C ALA A 244 -10.06 14.41 9.81
N GLY A 245 -10.47 14.00 8.62
CA GLY A 245 -10.47 14.85 7.43
C GLY A 245 -9.12 14.98 6.74
N GLU A 246 -8.10 14.25 7.19
CA GLU A 246 -6.73 14.43 6.72
C GLU A 246 -6.23 13.30 5.81
N ARG A 247 -5.33 13.69 4.89
CA ARG A 247 -4.49 12.78 4.09
C ARG A 247 -3.08 12.75 4.69
N PHE A 248 -2.43 11.60 4.64
CA PHE A 248 -1.06 11.36 5.12
C PHE A 248 -0.22 10.65 4.06
N LEU A 249 0.88 11.25 3.62
CA LEU A 249 1.82 10.62 2.71
C LEU A 249 2.75 9.72 3.53
N ALA A 250 2.60 8.40 3.40
CA ALA A 250 3.45 7.46 4.12
C ALA A 250 4.78 7.30 3.37
N THR A 251 5.74 8.16 3.69
CA THR A 251 7.10 8.22 3.12
C THR A 251 8.12 8.47 4.23
N THR A 252 9.38 8.08 4.02
CA THR A 252 10.48 8.50 4.91
C THR A 252 10.99 9.90 4.58
N GLY A 253 10.61 10.44 3.42
CA GLY A 253 11.19 11.67 2.84
C GLY A 253 12.49 11.42 2.08
N GLU A 254 13.07 10.22 2.19
CA GLU A 254 14.21 9.80 1.38
C GLU A 254 13.75 9.48 -0.04
N THR A 255 14.59 9.83 -1.02
CA THR A 255 14.39 9.48 -2.43
C THR A 255 15.56 8.62 -2.87
N LEU A 256 15.27 7.42 -3.35
CA LEU A 256 16.29 6.47 -3.78
C LEU A 256 16.01 6.04 -5.22
N SER A 257 17.06 5.96 -6.04
CA SER A 257 16.96 5.33 -7.34
C SER A 257 16.86 3.81 -7.20
N MET A 258 16.36 3.13 -8.24
CA MET A 258 16.43 1.66 -8.27
C MET A 258 17.87 1.12 -8.18
N LEU A 259 18.86 1.90 -8.61
CA LEU A 259 20.27 1.51 -8.47
C LEU A 259 20.75 1.66 -7.02
N ASP A 260 20.27 2.66 -6.29
CA ASP A 260 20.55 2.81 -4.85
C ASP A 260 19.99 1.65 -4.04
N VAL A 261 18.78 1.16 -4.38
CA VAL A 261 18.22 -0.07 -3.78
C VAL A 261 19.15 -1.26 -4.03
N ALA A 262 19.62 -1.45 -5.27
CA ALA A 262 20.58 -2.52 -5.58
C ALA A 262 21.92 -2.34 -4.81
N ASN A 263 22.39 -1.11 -4.64
CA ASN A 263 23.59 -0.80 -3.86
C ASN A 263 23.42 -1.10 -2.36
N ILE A 264 22.26 -0.76 -1.78
CA ILE A 264 21.91 -1.10 -0.39
C ILE A 264 21.95 -2.62 -0.19
N LEU A 265 21.33 -3.38 -1.10
CA LEU A 265 21.33 -4.84 -1.05
C LEU A 265 22.76 -5.40 -1.21
N ARG A 266 23.58 -4.82 -2.09
CA ARG A 266 24.95 -5.26 -2.33
C ARG A 266 25.83 -5.14 -1.09
N VAL A 267 25.67 -4.05 -0.35
CA VAL A 267 26.42 -3.82 0.89
C VAL A 267 25.91 -4.73 2.01
N ALA A 268 24.60 -4.88 2.15
CA ALA A 268 24.00 -5.67 3.22
C ALA A 268 24.14 -7.18 3.03
N PHE A 269 24.15 -7.66 1.78
CA PHE A 269 24.19 -9.07 1.42
C PHE A 269 25.25 -9.33 0.34
N PRO A 270 26.55 -9.30 0.69
CA PRO A 270 27.65 -9.40 -0.26
C PRO A 270 27.66 -10.70 -1.08
N GLN A 271 27.05 -11.78 -0.58
CA GLN A 271 26.90 -13.03 -1.33
C GLN A 271 26.07 -12.88 -2.62
N PHE A 272 25.18 -11.87 -2.70
CA PHE A 272 24.41 -11.57 -3.91
C PHE A 272 25.03 -10.48 -4.79
N ALA A 273 26.20 -9.93 -4.40
CA ALA A 273 26.77 -8.75 -5.04
C ALA A 273 26.97 -8.88 -6.56
N SER A 274 27.34 -10.08 -7.03
CA SER A 274 27.56 -10.40 -8.45
C SER A 274 26.27 -10.52 -9.26
N LYS A 275 25.13 -10.75 -8.60
CA LYS A 275 23.81 -10.86 -9.22
C LYS A 275 23.14 -9.49 -9.41
N LEU A 276 23.50 -8.52 -8.57
CA LEU A 276 22.86 -7.21 -8.50
C LEU A 276 23.31 -6.25 -9.62
N PRO A 277 22.38 -5.51 -10.24
CA PRO A 277 22.68 -4.61 -11.36
C PRO A 277 23.59 -3.45 -10.94
N THR A 278 24.49 -3.04 -11.83
CA THR A 278 25.43 -1.91 -11.63
C THR A 278 25.20 -0.76 -12.60
N LYS A 279 24.23 -0.89 -13.50
CA LYS A 279 23.95 0.06 -14.58
C LYS A 279 22.47 0.37 -14.70
N THR A 280 22.19 1.56 -15.21
CA THR A 280 20.84 1.96 -15.58
C THR A 280 20.57 1.73 -17.08
N ILE A 281 19.30 1.53 -17.43
CA ILE A 281 18.80 1.56 -18.81
C ILE A 281 18.41 3.00 -19.14
N SER A 282 18.81 3.50 -20.31
CA SER A 282 18.51 4.88 -20.70
C SER A 282 17.01 5.14 -20.82
N ASN A 283 16.57 6.35 -20.45
CA ASN A 283 15.17 6.74 -20.48
C ASN A 283 14.56 6.59 -21.88
N ALA A 284 15.33 6.92 -22.93
CA ALA A 284 14.93 6.76 -24.32
C ALA A 284 14.67 5.30 -24.69
N ALA A 285 15.54 4.37 -24.25
CA ALA A 285 15.36 2.95 -24.51
C ALA A 285 14.12 2.39 -23.81
N ILE A 286 13.86 2.79 -22.56
CA ILE A 286 12.64 2.41 -21.83
C ILE A 286 11.39 2.94 -22.54
N LYS A 287 11.38 4.22 -22.93
CA LYS A 287 10.24 4.85 -23.62
C LYS A 287 9.97 4.19 -24.99
N ALA A 288 11.02 3.83 -25.73
CA ALA A 288 10.89 3.10 -26.99
C ALA A 288 10.36 1.67 -26.79
N ALA A 289 10.89 0.93 -25.82
CA ALA A 289 10.46 -0.44 -25.53
C ALA A 289 8.99 -0.51 -25.08
N ALA A 290 8.49 0.53 -24.39
CA ALA A 290 7.11 0.62 -23.95
C ALA A 290 6.08 0.74 -25.09
N LEU A 291 6.52 1.08 -26.32
CA LEU A 291 5.65 1.08 -27.50
C LEU A 291 5.17 -0.33 -27.88
N VAL A 292 5.98 -1.35 -27.57
CA VAL A 292 5.72 -2.75 -27.93
C VAL A 292 5.57 -3.67 -26.71
N LYS A 293 5.98 -3.23 -25.51
CA LYS A 293 5.86 -3.97 -24.25
C LYS A 293 4.91 -3.24 -23.29
N PRO A 294 3.63 -3.66 -23.19
CA PRO A 294 2.65 -3.03 -22.31
C PRO A 294 3.10 -2.91 -20.84
N ASP A 295 3.82 -3.91 -20.33
CA ASP A 295 4.31 -3.94 -18.94
C ASP A 295 5.31 -2.81 -18.62
N LEU A 296 5.94 -2.20 -19.63
CA LEU A 296 6.86 -1.09 -19.44
C LEU A 296 6.18 0.28 -19.47
N LYS A 297 4.88 0.37 -19.80
CA LYS A 297 4.18 1.66 -19.92
C LYS A 297 4.18 2.45 -18.62
N MET A 298 3.97 1.79 -17.49
CA MET A 298 4.02 2.43 -16.17
C MET A 298 5.42 2.96 -15.83
N ILE A 299 6.48 2.21 -16.18
CA ILE A 299 7.86 2.66 -15.95
C ILE A 299 8.19 3.82 -16.89
N ALA A 300 7.77 3.74 -18.16
CA ALA A 300 8.01 4.79 -19.15
C ALA A 300 7.31 6.12 -18.81
N SER A 301 6.21 6.10 -18.03
CA SER A 301 5.55 7.31 -17.57
C SER A 301 6.25 8.01 -16.40
N ILE A 302 7.21 7.35 -15.73
CA ILE A 302 7.88 7.88 -14.54
C ILE A 302 9.41 7.97 -14.68
N VAL A 303 9.99 7.41 -15.74
CA VAL A 303 11.45 7.39 -15.93
C VAL A 303 12.03 8.80 -16.12
N GLY A 304 12.95 9.17 -15.24
CA GLY A 304 13.58 10.50 -15.21
C GLY A 304 12.69 11.64 -14.72
N GLU A 305 11.54 11.34 -14.12
CA GLU A 305 10.69 12.34 -13.48
C GLU A 305 11.11 12.59 -12.01
N TYR A 306 10.77 13.77 -11.49
CA TYR A 306 11.05 14.15 -10.09
C TYR A 306 10.18 13.35 -9.11
N ALA A 307 10.76 12.89 -8.00
CA ALA A 307 10.12 11.95 -7.08
C ALA A 307 10.25 12.29 -5.58
N GLU A 308 10.79 13.45 -5.20
CA GLU A 308 10.95 13.78 -3.78
C GLU A 308 9.60 13.98 -3.09
N THR A 309 9.57 13.65 -1.80
CA THR A 309 8.35 13.66 -0.98
C THR A 309 8.62 14.23 0.40
N SER A 310 7.58 14.73 1.06
CA SER A 310 7.65 15.16 2.46
C SER A 310 6.69 14.36 3.33
N ASN A 311 7.14 13.98 4.51
CA ASN A 311 6.31 13.41 5.59
C ASN A 311 6.10 14.38 6.75
N ALA A 312 6.44 15.66 6.58
CA ALA A 312 6.46 16.64 7.67
C ALA A 312 5.09 16.72 8.38
N LYS A 313 3.98 16.60 7.65
CA LYS A 313 2.65 16.59 8.23
C LYS A 313 2.41 15.38 9.13
N ALA A 314 2.71 14.17 8.66
CA ALA A 314 2.55 12.95 9.47
C ALA A 314 3.43 12.98 10.74
N VAL A 315 4.66 13.49 10.62
CA VAL A 315 5.57 13.66 11.77
C VAL A 315 5.03 14.69 12.76
N ASN A 316 4.66 15.89 12.28
CA ASN A 316 4.29 17.00 13.15
C ASN A 316 2.89 16.83 13.76
N LEU A 317 1.93 16.30 12.99
CA LEU A 317 0.54 16.20 13.40
C LEU A 317 0.25 14.93 14.22
N LEU A 318 0.91 13.82 13.89
CA LEU A 318 0.65 12.51 14.52
C LEU A 318 1.82 11.98 15.36
N GLY A 319 2.96 12.67 15.38
CA GLY A 319 4.17 12.17 16.02
C GLY A 319 4.73 10.92 15.33
N TRP A 320 4.43 10.70 14.05
CA TRP A 320 4.85 9.49 13.33
C TRP A 320 6.37 9.47 13.12
N GLN A 321 7.02 8.38 13.52
CA GLN A 321 8.47 8.21 13.44
C GLN A 321 8.81 7.00 12.54
N PRO A 322 9.00 7.20 11.22
CA PRO A 322 9.31 6.11 10.32
C PRO A 322 10.77 5.64 10.45
N ARG A 323 11.00 4.35 10.23
CA ARG A 323 12.35 3.80 9.99
C ARG A 323 12.86 4.27 8.64
N SER A 324 14.18 4.25 8.43
CA SER A 324 14.76 4.60 7.12
C SER A 324 14.36 3.60 6.02
N ALA A 325 14.38 4.09 4.78
CA ALA A 325 14.17 3.30 3.57
C ALA A 325 15.18 2.15 3.48
N LYS A 326 16.45 2.41 3.83
CA LYS A 326 17.50 1.39 3.90
C LYS A 326 17.13 0.24 4.84
N THR A 327 16.64 0.55 6.05
CA THR A 327 16.23 -0.48 7.02
C THR A 327 15.07 -1.32 6.47
N ALA A 328 14.09 -0.68 5.81
CA ALA A 328 12.95 -1.38 5.21
C ALA A 328 13.39 -2.35 4.10
N ILE A 329 14.28 -1.90 3.20
CA ILE A 329 14.82 -2.70 2.08
C ILE A 329 15.58 -3.92 2.61
N ILE A 330 16.45 -3.71 3.60
CA ILE A 330 17.22 -4.81 4.21
C ILE A 330 16.29 -5.80 4.90
N ALA A 331 15.28 -5.32 5.62
CA ALA A 331 14.31 -6.19 6.29
C ALA A 331 13.49 -7.03 5.29
N THR A 332 13.15 -6.47 4.11
CA THR A 332 12.53 -7.26 3.03
C THR A 332 13.42 -8.41 2.60
N ALA A 333 14.66 -8.11 2.21
CA ALA A 333 15.61 -9.11 1.74
C ALA A 333 15.88 -10.18 2.81
N GLN A 334 16.13 -9.77 4.05
CA GLN A 334 16.38 -10.71 5.15
C GLN A 334 15.20 -11.66 5.36
N SER A 335 13.97 -11.15 5.40
CA SER A 335 12.79 -12.02 5.57
C SER A 335 12.61 -13.02 4.42
N MET A 336 13.02 -12.67 3.20
CA MET A 336 12.99 -13.60 2.06
C MET A 336 13.99 -14.73 2.21
N LEU A 337 15.15 -14.46 2.80
CA LEU A 337 16.15 -15.49 3.11
C LEU A 337 15.66 -16.39 4.25
N ASP A 338 15.13 -15.79 5.32
CA ASP A 338 14.64 -16.50 6.50
C ASP A 338 13.50 -17.46 6.14
N LEU A 339 12.63 -17.07 5.20
CA LEU A 339 11.52 -17.89 4.70
C LEU A 339 11.91 -18.83 3.54
N GLY A 340 13.19 -18.84 3.12
CA GLY A 340 13.67 -19.67 2.01
C GLY A 340 13.09 -19.31 0.64
N ILE A 341 12.52 -18.11 0.48
CA ILE A 341 12.00 -17.58 -0.80
C ILE A 341 13.18 -17.32 -1.75
N VAL A 342 14.28 -16.81 -1.21
CA VAL A 342 15.54 -16.61 -1.93
C VAL A 342 16.60 -17.53 -1.32
N GLN A 343 17.32 -18.26 -2.16
CA GLN A 343 18.43 -19.10 -1.72
C GLN A 343 19.75 -18.31 -1.75
N GLY A 344 20.47 -18.35 -0.62
CA GLY A 344 21.79 -17.74 -0.39
C GLY A 344 22.90 -18.31 -1.27
#